data_AF-A0A2H2ZRT5-F1
#
_entry.id   AF-A0A2H2ZRT5-F1
#
_cell.length_a   1.000
_cell.length_b   1.000
_cell.length_c   1.000
_cell.angle_alpha   90.00
_cell.angle_beta   90.00
_cell.angle_gamma   90.00
#
_symmetry.space_group_name_H-M   'P 1'
#
loop_
_entity.id
_entity.type
_entity.pdbx_description
1 polymer ?
#
loop_
_entity_poly.entity_id
_entity_poly.type
_entity_poly.pdbx_seq_one_letter_code
_entity_poly.pdbx_strand_id
1 'polypeptide(L)'
;MPLPGLGDDCLEVDHEFFISLYGTDEVFTAEGIDLRLRTYTNKRSQMWKCVRDGNNRFAFKNQATGGFLGGVKYENMGASARSQGALECLIFTKLTTGGYELTVPRGGRLSHVKRFVDSGGPYMTIATKFTQPVGLHKCETGPFQNFRWVIPGRLARSSAPHYRGSDLDQNMDAEALEYLTSQGITSVISLNACPLPAAATTRLQGYRITYHHVPVTEFCAPTLDQLRELWDTYNRQTVTLIYSGFGYGRAGTAVSALQLYNQLALSDTDFRINHVATQDQLRVLNDLRTHLRQWVS
;
A
#
# COMPACT_ATOMS: atom_id res chain seq x y z
N MET A 1 8.45 -8.52 -1.76
CA MET A 1 7.41 -7.59 -2.25
C MET A 1 7.87 -6.17 -1.92
N PRO A 2 7.74 -5.19 -2.83
CA PRO A 2 7.95 -3.80 -2.46
C PRO A 2 6.91 -3.39 -1.41
N LEU A 3 7.31 -2.61 -0.41
CA LEU A 3 6.36 -2.14 0.60
C LEU A 3 5.26 -1.27 -0.02
N PRO A 4 4.01 -1.38 0.46
CA PRO A 4 2.93 -0.51 0.05
C PRO A 4 3.17 0.92 0.58
N GLY A 5 3.84 1.77 -0.20
CA GLY A 5 3.88 3.21 0.04
C GLY A 5 5.07 3.72 0.85
N LEU A 6 5.00 5.01 1.19
CA LEU A 6 6.02 5.72 1.98
C LEU A 6 5.92 5.42 3.48
N GLY A 7 4.91 4.65 3.93
CA GLY A 7 4.71 4.35 5.35
C GLY A 7 4.26 5.58 6.14
N ASP A 8 3.44 6.43 5.54
CA ASP A 8 2.95 7.68 6.14
C ASP A 8 1.42 7.67 6.36
N ASP A 9 0.82 6.49 6.44
CA ASP A 9 -0.61 6.29 6.61
C ASP A 9 -1.10 6.76 7.98
N CYS A 10 -2.28 7.38 7.99
CA CYS A 10 -2.88 7.90 9.22
C CYS A 10 -3.29 6.77 10.18
N LEU A 11 -3.06 7.00 11.47
CA LEU A 11 -3.57 6.11 12.53
C LEU A 11 -5.09 6.10 12.52
N GLU A 12 -5.65 4.90 12.36
CA GLU A 12 -7.10 4.68 12.44
C GLU A 12 -7.37 3.52 13.40
N VAL A 13 -8.23 3.78 14.39
CA VAL A 13 -8.62 2.75 15.36
C VAL A 13 -9.33 1.61 14.63
N ASP A 14 -9.16 0.40 15.15
CA ASP A 14 -9.71 -0.86 14.65
C ASP A 14 -9.17 -1.35 13.30
N HIS A 15 -8.28 -0.59 12.66
CA HIS A 15 -7.59 -1.02 11.46
C HIS A 15 -6.30 -1.78 11.79
N GLU A 16 -5.93 -2.68 10.89
CA GLU A 16 -4.67 -3.40 10.94
C GLU A 16 -3.59 -2.61 10.20
N PHE A 17 -2.37 -2.69 10.71
CA PHE A 17 -1.19 -2.07 10.13
C PHE A 17 -0.03 -3.04 10.17
N PHE A 18 0.93 -2.90 9.26
CA PHE A 18 2.28 -3.38 9.51
C PHE A 18 3.23 -2.19 9.65
N ILE A 19 4.27 -2.35 10.46
CA ILE A 19 5.21 -1.29 10.80
C ILE A 19 6.57 -1.67 10.23
N SER A 20 7.13 -0.85 9.35
CA SER A 20 8.43 -1.07 8.71
C SER A 20 9.53 -0.24 9.35
N LEU A 21 10.78 -0.67 9.20
CA LEU A 21 11.89 0.26 9.26
C LEU A 21 11.82 1.15 8.02
N TYR A 22 11.81 2.47 8.23
CA TYR A 22 11.51 3.40 7.15
C TYR A 22 12.47 3.23 5.95
N GLY A 23 11.90 3.05 4.76
CA GLY A 23 12.65 2.88 3.52
C GLY A 23 13.24 1.48 3.27
N THR A 24 12.94 0.49 4.12
CA THR A 24 13.37 -0.92 3.91
C THR A 24 12.15 -1.84 3.82
N ASP A 25 12.34 -3.13 3.53
CA ASP A 25 11.27 -4.15 3.60
C ASP A 25 11.24 -4.93 4.93
N GLU A 26 12.06 -4.51 5.91
CA GLU A 26 12.09 -5.09 7.26
C GLU A 26 10.90 -4.56 8.08
N VAL A 27 10.05 -5.46 8.56
CA VAL A 27 8.85 -5.14 9.35
C VAL A 27 8.87 -5.76 10.74
N PHE A 28 8.16 -5.11 11.65
CA PHE A 28 7.91 -5.52 13.01
C PHE A 28 7.12 -6.83 13.00
N THR A 29 7.78 -7.91 13.44
CA THR A 29 7.26 -9.28 13.39
C THR A 29 7.28 -9.86 14.80
N ALA A 30 6.12 -10.30 15.28
CA ALA A 30 6.04 -11.02 16.56
C ALA A 30 6.49 -12.47 16.39
N GLU A 31 7.48 -12.89 17.16
CA GLU A 31 7.95 -14.27 17.29
C GLU A 31 7.73 -14.72 18.75
N GLY A 32 6.54 -15.28 19.01
CA GLY A 32 6.11 -15.55 20.38
C GLY A 32 5.87 -14.24 21.15
N ILE A 33 6.74 -13.95 22.13
CA ILE A 33 6.71 -12.70 22.91
C ILE A 33 7.74 -11.68 22.42
N ASP A 34 8.66 -12.09 21.55
CA ASP A 34 9.74 -11.25 21.05
C ASP A 34 9.28 -10.44 19.83
N LEU A 35 9.88 -9.27 19.66
CA LEU A 35 9.75 -8.47 18.45
C LEU A 35 11.02 -8.59 17.62
N ARG A 36 10.89 -9.07 16.38
CA ARG A 36 11.98 -9.17 15.41
C ARG A 36 11.69 -8.33 14.18
N LEU A 37 12.75 -7.92 13.50
CA LEU A 37 12.68 -7.37 12.16
C LEU A 37 12.85 -8.50 11.15
N ARG A 38 11.87 -8.66 10.27
CA ARG A 38 11.87 -9.67 9.18
C ARG A 38 11.37 -9.03 7.90
N THR A 39 11.78 -9.56 6.76
CA THR A 39 11.22 -9.16 5.47
C THR A 39 9.70 -9.32 5.48
N TYR A 40 9.00 -8.34 4.90
CA TYR A 40 7.54 -8.37 4.79
C TYR A 40 7.07 -9.55 3.92
N THR A 41 6.19 -10.37 4.49
CA THR A 41 5.62 -11.58 3.86
C THR A 41 4.11 -11.67 4.02
N ASN A 42 3.46 -10.58 4.46
CA ASN A 42 2.00 -10.52 4.65
C ASN A 42 1.46 -11.59 5.64
N LYS A 43 2.22 -11.91 6.70
CA LYS A 43 1.78 -12.85 7.74
C LYS A 43 1.05 -12.14 8.86
N ARG A 44 0.08 -12.82 9.51
CA ARG A 44 -0.61 -12.30 10.70
C ARG A 44 0.33 -11.90 11.84
N SER A 45 1.51 -12.50 11.94
CA SER A 45 2.55 -12.12 12.91
C SER A 45 3.19 -10.76 12.62
N GLN A 46 3.00 -10.22 11.42
CA GLN A 46 3.49 -8.90 10.98
C GLN A 46 2.39 -7.83 11.03
N MET A 47 1.15 -8.23 11.33
CA MET A 47 -0.01 -7.33 11.39
C MET A 47 -0.34 -6.96 12.82
N TRP A 48 -0.62 -5.68 13.00
CA TRP A 48 -0.84 -5.03 14.28
C TRP A 48 -2.12 -4.23 14.22
N LYS A 49 -3.12 -4.63 15.01
CA LYS A 49 -4.37 -3.88 15.15
C LYS A 49 -4.11 -2.62 15.96
N CYS A 50 -4.40 -1.46 15.37
CA CYS A 50 -4.45 -0.20 16.10
C CYS A 50 -5.66 -0.21 17.02
N VAL A 51 -5.42 -0.02 18.32
CA VAL A 51 -6.46 0.10 19.34
C VAL A 51 -6.21 1.35 20.17
N ARG A 52 -7.23 1.78 20.91
CA ARG A 52 -7.16 2.97 21.74
C ARG A 52 -7.83 2.72 23.09
N ASP A 53 -7.18 3.13 24.18
CA ASP A 53 -7.75 3.02 25.52
C ASP A 53 -8.71 4.17 25.85
N GLY A 54 -9.32 4.12 27.04
CA GLY A 54 -10.22 5.16 27.54
C GLY A 54 -9.55 6.54 27.78
N ASN A 55 -8.21 6.60 27.76
CA ASN A 55 -7.43 7.83 27.88
C ASN A 55 -6.94 8.34 26.52
N ASN A 56 -7.50 7.84 25.41
CA ASN A 56 -7.11 8.18 24.04
C ASN A 56 -5.65 7.83 23.68
N ARG A 57 -5.02 6.88 24.38
CA ARG A 57 -3.67 6.43 24.07
C ARG A 57 -3.72 5.27 23.09
N PHE A 58 -2.95 5.37 22.02
CA PHE A 58 -2.86 4.33 21.00
C PHE A 58 -1.99 3.17 21.47
N ALA A 59 -2.37 1.97 21.06
CA ALA A 59 -1.57 0.77 21.19
C ALA A 59 -1.77 -0.15 20.00
N PHE A 60 -0.89 -1.12 19.85
CA PHE A 60 -0.87 -2.01 18.69
C PHE A 60 -0.88 -3.46 19.15
N LYS A 61 -1.91 -4.22 18.78
CA LYS A 61 -2.09 -5.62 19.18
C LYS A 61 -1.78 -6.56 18.01
N ASN A 62 -0.84 -7.49 18.20
CA ASN A 62 -0.46 -8.42 17.15
C ASN A 62 -1.60 -9.39 16.79
N GLN A 63 -1.81 -9.62 15.50
CA GLN A 63 -2.90 -10.45 14.99
C GLN A 63 -2.67 -11.96 15.05
N ALA A 64 -1.43 -12.42 15.26
CA ALA A 64 -1.12 -13.84 15.47
C ALA A 64 -1.03 -14.18 16.96
N THR A 65 -0.35 -13.35 17.75
CA THR A 65 -0.05 -13.69 19.16
C THR A 65 -1.04 -13.08 20.14
N GLY A 66 -1.80 -12.06 19.73
CA GLY A 66 -2.68 -11.28 20.60
C GLY A 66 -1.94 -10.40 21.62
N GLY A 67 -0.60 -10.33 21.55
CA GLY A 67 0.22 -9.52 22.42
C GLY A 67 0.33 -8.07 21.95
N PHE A 68 0.44 -7.15 22.89
CA PHE A 68 0.62 -5.73 22.60
C PHE A 68 2.08 -5.37 22.34
N LEU A 69 2.31 -4.57 21.31
CA LEU A 69 3.60 -3.97 21.00
C LEU A 69 3.96 -2.95 22.08
N GLY A 70 5.11 -3.15 22.72
CA GLY A 70 5.55 -2.28 23.80
C GLY A 70 6.93 -2.62 24.32
N GLY A 71 7.37 -1.87 25.33
CA GLY A 71 8.61 -2.14 26.05
C GLY A 71 8.53 -3.41 26.90
N VAL A 72 9.58 -4.23 26.83
CA VAL A 72 9.76 -5.42 27.68
C VAL A 72 11.05 -5.30 28.51
N LYS A 73 11.44 -6.38 29.20
CA LYS A 73 12.67 -6.40 30.01
C LYS A 73 13.91 -6.04 29.18
N TYR A 74 14.92 -5.50 29.87
CA TYR A 74 16.23 -5.18 29.28
C TYR A 74 16.19 -4.19 28.11
N GLU A 75 15.23 -3.25 28.15
CA GLU A 75 15.10 -2.19 27.13
C GLU A 75 14.74 -2.72 25.74
N ASN A 76 14.29 -3.97 25.62
CA ASN A 76 13.83 -4.51 24.36
C ASN A 76 12.40 -4.05 24.07
N MET A 77 12.03 -4.04 22.80
CA MET A 77 10.63 -4.02 22.37
C MET A 77 10.14 -5.47 22.24
N GLY A 78 8.86 -5.71 22.47
CA GLY A 78 8.27 -7.04 22.40
C GLY A 78 6.76 -7.02 22.15
N ALA A 79 6.17 -8.21 22.16
CA ALA A 79 4.74 -8.47 22.00
C ALA A 79 4.20 -9.31 23.19
N SER A 80 4.67 -9.03 24.40
CA SER A 80 4.43 -9.90 25.58
C SER A 80 3.16 -9.55 26.36
N ALA A 81 2.76 -8.27 26.38
CA ALA A 81 1.67 -7.80 27.21
C ALA A 81 0.30 -8.27 26.68
N ARG A 82 -0.58 -8.70 27.60
CA ARG A 82 -1.95 -9.15 27.29
C ARG A 82 -3.01 -8.05 27.39
N SER A 83 -2.63 -6.92 27.98
CA SER A 83 -3.44 -5.71 28.13
C SER A 83 -2.57 -4.49 27.87
N GLN A 84 -3.17 -3.38 27.43
CA GLN A 84 -2.46 -2.12 27.21
C GLN A 84 -2.02 -1.52 28.56
N GLY A 85 -0.72 -1.60 28.85
CA GLY A 85 -0.07 -0.90 29.95
C GLY A 85 0.56 0.40 29.48
N ALA A 86 1.33 1.04 30.36
CA ALA A 86 2.03 2.29 30.05
C ALA A 86 3.09 2.11 28.94
N LEU A 87 3.76 0.95 28.88
CA LEU A 87 4.82 0.65 27.92
C LEU A 87 4.28 0.28 26.53
N GLU A 88 2.98 0.00 26.43
CA GLU A 88 2.26 -0.33 25.18
C GLU A 88 1.52 0.89 24.60
N CYS A 89 1.56 2.04 25.28
CA CYS A 89 0.93 3.29 24.85
C CYS A 89 1.84 4.04 23.87
N LEU A 90 1.87 3.62 22.61
CA LEU A 90 2.80 4.12 21.60
C LEU A 90 2.36 5.48 21.02
N ILE A 91 3.33 6.32 20.68
CA ILE A 91 3.10 7.61 20.02
C ILE A 91 3.85 7.64 18.69
N PHE A 92 3.13 7.98 17.63
CA PHE A 92 3.65 8.12 16.27
C PHE A 92 3.60 9.60 15.87
N THR A 93 4.76 10.26 15.81
CA THR A 93 4.88 11.66 15.38
C THR A 93 5.26 11.69 13.90
N LYS A 94 4.38 12.21 13.03
CA LYS A 94 4.61 12.26 11.58
C LYS A 94 5.79 13.18 11.26
N LEU A 95 6.72 12.71 10.43
CA LEU A 95 7.89 13.47 10.00
C LEU A 95 7.66 14.14 8.65
N THR A 96 8.27 15.30 8.43
CA THR A 96 8.18 16.04 7.15
C THR A 96 8.88 15.32 6.00
N THR A 97 9.84 14.44 6.30
CA THR A 97 10.59 13.63 5.33
C THR A 97 9.87 12.31 4.98
N GLY A 98 8.65 12.11 5.48
CA GLY A 98 7.89 10.87 5.41
C GLY A 98 8.18 9.93 6.60
N GLY A 99 7.23 9.04 6.86
CA GLY A 99 7.26 8.12 8.00
C GLY A 99 6.95 8.79 9.35
N TYR A 100 7.29 8.08 10.41
CA TYR A 100 6.99 8.46 11.78
C TYR A 100 8.20 8.30 12.70
N GLU A 101 8.32 9.19 13.67
CA GLU A 101 9.04 8.93 14.90
C GLU A 101 8.13 8.12 15.85
N LEU A 102 8.59 6.92 16.23
CA LEU A 102 7.91 6.05 17.18
C LEU A 102 8.52 6.24 18.58
N THR A 103 7.68 6.61 19.54
CA THR A 103 8.08 6.73 20.95
C THR A 103 7.24 5.88 21.90
N VAL A 104 7.88 5.46 23.00
CA VAL A 104 7.37 4.62 24.06
C VAL A 104 7.46 5.39 25.39
N PRO A 105 6.35 5.58 26.12
CA PRO A 105 6.37 6.17 27.44
C PRO A 105 7.11 5.26 28.43
N ARG A 106 8.15 5.78 29.10
CA ARG A 106 8.93 5.04 30.10
C ARG A 106 9.40 5.99 31.20
N GLY A 107 9.04 5.70 32.45
CA GLY A 107 9.49 6.48 33.61
C GLY A 107 9.13 7.97 33.54
N GLY A 108 7.98 8.33 32.98
CA GLY A 108 7.54 9.72 32.80
C GLY A 108 8.22 10.47 31.65
N ARG A 109 9.00 9.80 30.80
CA ARG A 109 9.63 10.37 29.60
C ARG A 109 9.20 9.60 28.35
N LEU A 110 9.29 10.24 27.20
CA LEU A 110 9.18 9.59 25.90
C LEU A 110 10.55 9.06 25.50
N SER A 111 10.64 7.75 25.26
CA SER A 111 11.84 7.09 24.74
C SER A 111 11.60 6.71 23.29
N HIS A 112 12.65 6.67 22.48
CA HIS A 112 12.58 6.33 21.07
C HIS A 112 12.85 4.83 20.87
N VAL A 113 12.76 4.37 19.63
CA VAL A 113 13.15 3.00 19.25
C VAL A 113 14.41 2.99 18.39
N LYS A 114 15.25 1.98 18.59
CA LYS A 114 16.51 1.80 17.84
C LYS A 114 16.68 0.35 17.40
N ARG A 115 17.20 0.15 16.18
CA ARG A 115 17.53 -1.18 15.66
C ARG A 115 18.80 -1.71 16.30
N PHE A 116 18.78 -2.99 16.65
CA PHE A 116 19.92 -3.76 17.13
C PHE A 116 19.97 -5.11 16.41
N VAL A 117 21.09 -5.83 16.53
CA VAL A 117 21.28 -7.16 15.93
C VAL A 117 21.95 -8.07 16.95
N ASP A 118 21.38 -9.27 17.11
CA ASP A 118 21.97 -10.36 17.89
C ASP A 118 22.02 -11.66 17.05
N SER A 119 22.30 -12.80 17.68
CA SER A 119 22.33 -14.12 17.03
C SER A 119 20.97 -14.57 16.46
N GLY A 120 19.85 -14.01 16.93
CA GLY A 120 18.49 -14.24 16.42
C GLY A 120 18.08 -13.26 15.31
N GLY A 121 19.01 -12.40 14.88
CA GLY A 121 18.80 -11.41 13.82
C GLY A 121 18.35 -10.04 14.34
N PRO A 122 17.96 -9.13 13.44
CA PRO A 122 17.66 -7.75 13.81
C PRO A 122 16.38 -7.64 14.64
N TYR A 123 16.38 -6.69 15.58
CA TYR A 123 15.26 -6.41 16.47
C TYR A 123 15.26 -4.93 16.91
N MET A 124 14.23 -4.52 17.67
CA MET A 124 14.09 -3.15 18.16
C MET A 124 14.28 -3.07 19.68
N THR A 125 14.98 -2.02 20.10
CA THR A 125 15.24 -1.64 21.50
C THR A 125 14.70 -0.25 21.77
N ILE A 126 14.53 0.09 23.04
CA ILE A 126 14.19 1.42 23.53
C ILE A 126 15.49 2.20 23.70
N ALA A 127 15.52 3.42 23.16
CA ALA A 127 16.67 4.32 23.21
C ALA A 127 16.27 5.71 23.71
N THR A 128 17.25 6.46 24.21
CA THR A 128 17.04 7.85 24.68
C THR A 128 17.18 8.90 23.58
N LYS A 129 17.60 8.50 22.37
CA LYS A 129 17.76 9.39 21.22
C LYS A 129 17.03 8.81 20.02
N PHE A 130 16.40 9.69 19.23
CA PHE A 130 15.89 9.34 17.93
C PHE A 130 17.04 8.95 16.99
N THR A 131 16.95 7.78 16.36
CA THR A 131 17.99 7.27 15.44
C THR A 131 17.46 6.91 14.06
N GLN A 132 16.16 6.64 13.92
CA GLN A 132 15.58 6.11 12.70
C GLN A 132 14.05 6.29 12.69
N PRO A 133 13.45 6.67 11.55
CA PRO A 133 12.01 6.63 11.39
C PRO A 133 11.49 5.20 11.22
N VAL A 134 10.19 5.03 11.45
CA VAL A 134 9.42 3.84 11.04
C VAL A 134 8.40 4.22 9.97
N GLY A 135 8.05 3.28 9.11
CA GLY A 135 6.90 3.39 8.23
C GLY A 135 5.68 2.75 8.87
N LEU A 136 4.54 3.45 8.86
CA LEU A 136 3.24 2.92 9.24
C LEU A 136 2.42 2.69 7.98
N HIS A 137 1.98 1.45 7.77
CA HIS A 137 1.28 1.04 6.57
C HIS A 137 -0.03 0.37 6.94
N LYS A 138 -1.15 0.95 6.52
CA LYS A 138 -2.47 0.39 6.74
C LYS A 138 -2.56 -0.92 5.95
N CYS A 139 -2.88 -2.01 6.62
CA CYS A 139 -3.22 -3.25 5.95
C CYS A 139 -4.51 -3.00 5.18
N GLU A 140 -4.41 -3.07 3.86
CA GLU A 140 -5.60 -3.05 3.04
C GLU A 140 -6.40 -4.31 3.31
N THR A 141 -7.56 -4.11 3.94
CA THR A 141 -8.54 -5.17 4.16
C THR A 141 -9.51 -5.10 2.99
N GLY A 142 -9.57 -6.18 2.24
CA GLY A 142 -10.46 -6.29 1.09
C GLY A 142 -9.80 -6.99 -0.10
N PRO A 143 -10.57 -7.15 -1.17
CA PRO A 143 -10.15 -7.91 -2.34
C PRO A 143 -9.08 -7.17 -3.16
N PHE A 144 -8.90 -5.87 -2.97
CA PHE A 144 -7.90 -5.07 -3.70
C PHE A 144 -6.83 -4.58 -2.74
N GLN A 145 -5.57 -4.80 -3.09
CA GLN A 145 -4.39 -4.21 -2.44
C GLN A 145 -3.96 -2.95 -3.21
N ASN A 146 -3.18 -2.09 -2.60
CA ASN A 146 -2.73 -0.81 -3.13
C ASN A 146 -3.85 0.07 -3.73
N PHE A 147 -5.10 -0.06 -3.25
CA PHE A 147 -6.22 0.74 -3.73
C PHE A 147 -6.02 2.21 -3.34
N ARG A 148 -6.02 3.09 -4.34
CA ARG A 148 -5.88 4.53 -4.13
C ARG A 148 -6.60 5.33 -5.20
N TRP A 149 -7.30 6.37 -4.76
CA TRP A 149 -7.76 7.43 -5.64
C TRP A 149 -6.58 8.26 -6.15
N VAL A 150 -6.39 8.26 -7.47
CA VAL A 150 -5.46 9.14 -8.18
C VAL A 150 -6.12 10.50 -8.44
N ILE A 151 -7.40 10.46 -8.85
CA ILE A 151 -8.29 11.61 -8.90
C ILE A 151 -9.55 11.22 -8.11
N PRO A 152 -9.82 11.85 -6.95
CA PRO A 152 -10.96 11.49 -6.10
C PRO A 152 -12.28 11.40 -6.87
N GLY A 153 -12.97 10.27 -6.75
CA GLY A 153 -14.26 10.01 -7.40
C GLY A 153 -14.21 9.86 -8.92
N ARG A 154 -13.03 9.82 -9.55
CA ARG A 154 -12.89 9.73 -11.02
C ARG A 154 -11.96 8.62 -11.48
N LEU A 155 -10.77 8.54 -10.89
CA LEU A 155 -9.71 7.61 -11.29
C LEU A 155 -9.07 6.99 -10.06
N ALA A 156 -9.15 5.68 -9.94
CA ALA A 156 -8.45 4.89 -8.94
C ALA A 156 -7.45 3.93 -9.58
N ARG A 157 -6.47 3.50 -8.80
CA ARG A 157 -5.62 2.35 -9.12
C ARG A 157 -5.62 1.32 -7.99
N SER A 158 -5.36 0.06 -8.31
CA SER A 158 -5.15 -1.00 -7.32
C SER A 158 -4.39 -2.19 -7.91
N SER A 159 -4.13 -3.20 -7.08
CA SER A 159 -3.83 -4.57 -7.48
C SER A 159 -5.00 -5.20 -8.22
N ALA A 160 -4.75 -6.35 -8.83
CA ALA A 160 -5.81 -7.26 -9.25
C ALA A 160 -6.56 -7.80 -8.01
N PRO A 161 -7.85 -8.17 -8.14
CA PRO A 161 -8.61 -8.68 -7.01
C PRO A 161 -8.02 -10.00 -6.51
N HIS A 162 -7.80 -10.11 -5.21
CA HIS A 162 -7.20 -11.26 -4.50
C HIS A 162 -5.78 -11.62 -4.98
N TYR A 163 -5.01 -10.65 -5.48
CA TYR A 163 -3.64 -10.89 -5.98
C TYR A 163 -2.72 -11.55 -4.94
N ARG A 164 -2.04 -12.64 -5.33
CA ARG A 164 -1.10 -13.41 -4.48
C ARG A 164 0.29 -13.55 -5.10
N GLY A 165 0.57 -12.83 -6.19
CA GLY A 165 1.86 -12.86 -6.88
C GLY A 165 1.78 -13.25 -8.36
N SER A 166 0.59 -13.55 -8.89
CA SER A 166 0.35 -13.86 -10.29
C SER A 166 -0.85 -13.12 -10.84
N ASP A 167 -0.78 -12.71 -12.11
CA ASP A 167 -1.93 -12.18 -12.85
C ASP A 167 -3.08 -13.21 -12.95
N LEU A 168 -2.80 -14.51 -12.76
CA LEU A 168 -3.81 -15.58 -12.74
C LEU A 168 -4.58 -15.67 -11.42
N ASP A 169 -4.09 -15.04 -10.34
CA ASP A 169 -4.77 -15.04 -9.05
C ASP A 169 -6.08 -14.21 -9.08
N GLN A 170 -6.25 -13.38 -10.11
CA GLN A 170 -7.36 -12.44 -10.19
C GLN A 170 -8.71 -13.15 -10.08
N ASN A 171 -9.47 -12.80 -9.05
CA ASN A 171 -10.80 -13.36 -8.82
C ASN A 171 -11.81 -12.24 -8.58
N MET A 172 -12.60 -11.90 -9.60
CA MET A 172 -13.68 -10.92 -9.47
C MET A 172 -14.95 -11.60 -8.92
N ASP A 173 -14.95 -11.91 -7.62
CA ASP A 173 -16.06 -12.51 -6.88
C ASP A 173 -17.00 -11.46 -6.26
N ALA A 174 -17.98 -11.92 -5.46
CA ALA A 174 -18.98 -11.04 -4.86
C ALA A 174 -18.34 -9.98 -3.93
N GLU A 175 -17.35 -10.37 -3.12
CA GLU A 175 -16.63 -9.43 -2.25
C GLU A 175 -15.93 -8.34 -3.08
N ALA A 176 -15.24 -8.71 -4.16
CA ALA A 176 -14.64 -7.76 -5.09
C ALA A 176 -15.66 -6.79 -5.69
N LEU A 177 -16.79 -7.31 -6.16
CA LEU A 177 -17.84 -6.51 -6.79
C LEU A 177 -18.54 -5.57 -5.81
N GLU A 178 -18.82 -6.04 -4.60
CA GLU A 178 -19.38 -5.23 -3.51
C GLU A 178 -18.43 -4.12 -3.10
N TYR A 179 -17.13 -4.42 -2.98
CA TYR A 179 -16.10 -3.42 -2.72
C TYR A 179 -16.09 -2.34 -3.81
N LEU A 180 -16.01 -2.73 -5.10
CA LEU A 180 -16.03 -1.77 -6.21
C LEU A 180 -17.30 -0.91 -6.22
N THR A 181 -18.45 -1.52 -5.94
CA THR A 181 -19.73 -0.82 -5.85
C THR A 181 -19.76 0.18 -4.71
N SER A 182 -19.23 -0.18 -3.53
CA SER A 182 -19.13 0.73 -2.39
C SER A 182 -18.21 1.93 -2.64
N GLN A 183 -17.22 1.77 -3.52
CA GLN A 183 -16.33 2.85 -3.97
C GLN A 183 -16.93 3.65 -5.14
N GLY A 184 -18.10 3.27 -5.66
CA GLY A 184 -18.76 3.92 -6.79
C GLY A 184 -18.07 3.67 -8.14
N ILE A 185 -17.23 2.63 -8.25
CA ILE A 185 -16.55 2.27 -9.51
C ILE A 185 -17.59 1.74 -10.51
N THR A 186 -17.58 2.28 -11.73
CA THR A 186 -18.47 1.87 -12.84
C THR A 186 -17.71 1.28 -14.02
N SER A 187 -16.39 1.38 -14.03
CA SER A 187 -15.55 0.84 -15.08
C SER A 187 -14.22 0.32 -14.54
N VAL A 188 -13.81 -0.84 -15.03
CA VAL A 188 -12.55 -1.49 -14.71
C VAL A 188 -11.73 -1.65 -15.97
N ILE A 189 -10.48 -1.21 -15.93
CA ILE A 189 -9.48 -1.50 -16.96
C ILE A 189 -8.35 -2.33 -16.34
N SER A 190 -8.19 -3.55 -16.84
CA SER A 190 -7.14 -4.49 -16.42
C SER A 190 -5.94 -4.43 -17.34
N LEU A 191 -4.75 -4.33 -16.76
CA LEU A 191 -3.46 -4.39 -17.43
C LEU A 191 -2.75 -5.74 -17.23
N ASN A 192 -3.42 -6.71 -16.62
CA ASN A 192 -2.87 -8.05 -16.45
C ASN A 192 -2.61 -8.68 -17.82
N ALA A 193 -1.63 -9.58 -17.92
CA ALA A 193 -1.36 -10.30 -19.16
C ALA A 193 -2.54 -11.21 -19.55
N CYS A 194 -3.22 -11.78 -18.55
CA CYS A 194 -4.39 -12.64 -18.74
C CYS A 194 -5.71 -11.87 -18.49
N PRO A 195 -6.76 -12.10 -19.30
CA PRO A 195 -8.08 -11.53 -19.05
C PRO A 195 -8.78 -12.22 -17.87
N LEU A 196 -9.81 -11.57 -17.33
CA LEU A 196 -10.79 -12.24 -16.49
C LEU A 196 -11.53 -13.35 -17.27
N PRO A 197 -11.90 -14.47 -16.62
CA PRO A 197 -12.77 -15.47 -17.22
C PRO A 197 -14.13 -14.88 -17.63
N ALA A 198 -14.77 -15.43 -18.66
CA ALA A 198 -16.07 -14.95 -19.16
C ALA A 198 -17.15 -14.90 -18.07
N ALA A 199 -17.18 -15.87 -17.15
CA ALA A 199 -18.12 -15.85 -16.03
C ALA A 199 -17.93 -14.62 -15.12
N ALA A 200 -16.69 -14.19 -14.90
CA ALA A 200 -16.38 -13.02 -14.09
C ALA A 200 -16.77 -11.71 -14.80
N THR A 201 -16.59 -11.64 -16.13
CA THR A 201 -17.03 -10.47 -16.91
C THR A 201 -18.56 -10.36 -16.96
N THR A 202 -19.28 -11.49 -17.04
CA THR A 202 -20.75 -11.51 -16.90
C THR A 202 -21.20 -11.01 -15.51
N ARG A 203 -20.50 -11.38 -14.44
CA ARG A 203 -20.82 -10.85 -13.09
C ARG A 203 -20.64 -9.33 -13.02
N LEU A 204 -19.55 -8.78 -13.56
CA LEU A 204 -19.32 -7.33 -13.63
C LEU A 204 -20.48 -6.60 -14.32
N GLN A 205 -20.98 -7.13 -15.44
CA GLN A 205 -22.15 -6.56 -16.13
C GLN A 205 -23.40 -6.53 -15.26
N GLY A 206 -23.64 -7.57 -14.45
CA GLY A 206 -24.74 -7.61 -13.47
C GLY A 206 -24.67 -6.50 -12.43
N TYR A 207 -23.46 -6.05 -12.08
CA TYR A 207 -23.21 -4.90 -11.19
C TYR A 207 -23.12 -3.56 -11.94
N ARG A 208 -23.42 -3.54 -13.25
CA ARG A 208 -23.29 -2.37 -14.12
C ARG A 208 -21.85 -1.81 -14.18
N ILE A 209 -20.87 -2.69 -14.01
CA ILE A 209 -19.45 -2.36 -14.13
C ILE A 209 -18.96 -2.82 -15.51
N THR A 210 -18.42 -1.89 -16.29
CA THR A 210 -17.78 -2.23 -17.58
C THR A 210 -16.39 -2.80 -17.35
N TYR A 211 -15.97 -3.75 -18.18
CA TYR A 211 -14.63 -4.36 -18.11
C TYR A 211 -13.92 -4.21 -19.44
N HIS A 212 -12.70 -3.69 -19.38
CA HIS A 212 -11.79 -3.58 -20.52
C HIS A 212 -10.46 -4.22 -20.16
N HIS A 213 -9.89 -4.98 -21.09
CA HIS A 213 -8.62 -5.67 -20.90
C HIS A 213 -7.61 -5.15 -21.92
N VAL A 214 -6.55 -4.51 -21.42
CA VAL A 214 -5.43 -4.00 -22.22
C VAL A 214 -4.19 -4.78 -21.78
N PRO A 215 -3.85 -5.90 -22.45
CA PRO A 215 -2.85 -6.84 -21.94
C PRO A 215 -1.45 -6.24 -21.96
N VAL A 216 -0.81 -6.14 -20.80
CA VAL A 216 0.60 -5.74 -20.69
C VAL A 216 1.37 -6.84 -19.99
N THR A 217 2.38 -7.38 -20.67
CA THR A 217 3.26 -8.41 -20.12
C THR A 217 3.84 -7.97 -18.78
N GLU A 218 4.01 -8.92 -17.86
CA GLU A 218 4.54 -8.63 -16.54
C GLU A 218 5.92 -7.95 -16.63
N PHE A 219 6.14 -6.94 -15.79
CA PHE A 219 7.35 -6.10 -15.77
C PHE A 219 7.63 -5.25 -17.02
N CYS A 220 6.79 -5.32 -18.06
CA CYS A 220 6.91 -4.44 -19.22
C CYS A 220 6.19 -3.10 -18.99
N ALA A 221 6.57 -2.11 -19.79
CA ALA A 221 5.82 -0.87 -19.94
C ALA A 221 4.69 -1.07 -20.97
N PRO A 222 3.50 -0.46 -20.77
CA PRO A 222 2.52 -0.36 -21.86
C PRO A 222 3.11 0.38 -23.06
N THR A 223 2.71 0.03 -24.28
CA THR A 223 3.11 0.76 -25.50
C THR A 223 2.33 2.07 -25.65
N LEU A 224 2.78 3.00 -26.50
CA LEU A 224 2.03 4.24 -26.78
C LEU A 224 0.61 3.97 -27.32
N ASP A 225 0.42 2.94 -28.14
CA ASP A 225 -0.90 2.55 -28.64
C ASP A 225 -1.79 2.03 -27.52
N GLN A 226 -1.25 1.25 -26.58
CA GLN A 226 -1.98 0.82 -25.39
C GLN A 226 -2.33 2.00 -24.48
N LEU A 227 -1.43 2.99 -24.33
CA LEU A 227 -1.72 4.23 -23.60
C LEU A 227 -2.84 5.03 -24.28
N ARG A 228 -2.90 5.04 -25.62
CA ARG A 228 -3.99 5.65 -26.36
C ARG A 228 -5.31 4.89 -26.15
N GLU A 229 -5.30 3.57 -26.23
CA GLU A 229 -6.48 2.73 -25.97
C GLU A 229 -7.03 2.93 -24.55
N LEU A 230 -6.13 3.03 -23.56
CA LEU A 230 -6.47 3.36 -22.17
C LEU A 230 -7.18 4.71 -22.09
N TRP A 231 -6.64 5.73 -22.76
CA TRP A 231 -7.24 7.07 -22.80
C TRP A 231 -8.64 7.05 -23.41
N ASP A 232 -8.79 6.44 -24.57
CA ASP A 232 -10.06 6.39 -25.29
C ASP A 232 -11.13 5.67 -24.46
N THR A 233 -10.74 4.60 -23.76
CA THR A 233 -11.62 3.87 -22.86
C THR A 233 -11.97 4.68 -21.62
N TYR A 234 -10.99 5.24 -20.93
CA TYR A 234 -11.18 6.05 -19.73
C TYR A 234 -12.05 7.29 -19.98
N ASN A 235 -11.89 7.95 -21.12
CA ASN A 235 -12.59 9.18 -21.46
C ASN A 235 -14.10 8.96 -21.73
N ARG A 236 -14.53 7.72 -21.99
CA ARG A 236 -15.94 7.36 -22.17
C ARG A 236 -16.67 6.97 -20.88
N GLN A 237 -15.95 6.90 -19.75
CA GLN A 237 -16.45 6.31 -18.51
C GLN A 237 -16.49 7.34 -17.38
N THR A 238 -17.33 7.12 -16.36
CA THR A 238 -17.48 8.06 -15.24
C THR A 238 -16.47 7.80 -14.14
N VAL A 239 -16.44 6.62 -13.53
CA VAL A 239 -15.56 6.31 -12.39
C VAL A 239 -14.80 5.04 -12.69
N THR A 240 -13.48 5.19 -12.91
CA THR A 240 -12.65 4.12 -13.47
C THR A 240 -11.61 3.63 -12.48
N LEU A 241 -11.52 2.31 -12.30
CA LEU A 241 -10.40 1.63 -11.67
C LEU A 241 -9.45 1.10 -12.74
N ILE A 242 -8.16 1.41 -12.62
CA ILE A 242 -7.08 0.76 -13.37
C ILE A 242 -6.38 -0.23 -12.44
N TYR A 243 -6.25 -1.50 -12.84
CA TYR A 243 -5.42 -2.42 -12.07
C TYR A 243 -4.39 -3.17 -12.91
N SER A 244 -3.33 -3.60 -12.25
CA SER A 244 -2.38 -4.62 -12.69
C SER A 244 -2.15 -5.59 -11.52
N GLY A 245 -1.38 -6.66 -11.70
CA GLY A 245 -1.10 -7.67 -10.65
C GLY A 245 -1.01 -7.09 -9.24
N PHE A 246 0.09 -6.39 -8.92
CA PHE A 246 0.25 -5.72 -7.61
C PHE A 246 -0.27 -4.28 -7.56
N GLY A 247 -0.64 -3.67 -8.69
CA GLY A 247 -1.12 -2.28 -8.73
C GLY A 247 -0.03 -1.21 -8.79
N TYR A 248 1.23 -1.63 -8.93
CA TYR A 248 2.39 -0.80 -9.23
C TYR A 248 2.88 -1.08 -10.66
N GLY A 249 3.87 -0.29 -11.11
CA GLY A 249 4.52 -0.45 -12.40
C GLY A 249 3.54 -0.18 -13.54
N ARG A 250 2.90 -1.22 -14.08
CA ARG A 250 1.90 -1.13 -15.16
C ARG A 250 0.76 -0.17 -14.82
N ALA A 251 0.09 -0.38 -13.68
CA ALA A 251 -1.01 0.48 -13.25
C ALA A 251 -0.55 1.92 -12.95
N GLY A 252 0.60 2.08 -12.30
CA GLY A 252 1.21 3.39 -12.04
C GLY A 252 1.54 4.16 -13.32
N THR A 253 2.06 3.45 -14.32
CA THR A 253 2.34 4.00 -15.66
C THR A 253 1.06 4.42 -16.36
N ALA A 254 0.04 3.57 -16.36
CA ALA A 254 -1.23 3.87 -17.00
C ALA A 254 -1.94 5.08 -16.39
N VAL A 255 -2.04 5.18 -15.05
CA VAL A 255 -2.69 6.36 -14.44
C VAL A 255 -1.89 7.64 -14.66
N SER A 256 -0.56 7.55 -14.70
CA SER A 256 0.29 8.69 -15.04
C SER A 256 0.06 9.14 -16.49
N ALA A 257 -0.08 8.20 -17.42
CA ALA A 257 -0.41 8.50 -18.81
C ALA A 257 -1.79 9.18 -18.93
N LEU A 258 -2.81 8.69 -18.23
CA LEU A 258 -4.14 9.32 -18.21
C LEU A 258 -4.09 10.74 -17.63
N GLN A 259 -3.30 10.98 -16.60
CA GLN A 259 -3.07 12.32 -16.06
C GLN A 259 -2.37 13.24 -17.09
N LEU A 260 -1.39 12.73 -17.84
CA LEU A 260 -0.74 13.47 -18.93
C LEU A 260 -1.72 13.79 -20.08
N TYR A 261 -2.59 12.86 -20.48
CA TYR A 261 -3.64 13.13 -21.46
C TYR A 261 -4.64 14.19 -20.99
N ASN A 262 -4.92 14.25 -19.68
CA ASN A 262 -5.67 15.35 -19.04
C ASN A 262 -4.84 16.64 -18.87
N GLN A 263 -3.69 16.75 -19.53
CA GLN A 263 -2.80 17.92 -19.53
C GLN A 263 -2.22 18.29 -18.16
N LEU A 264 -2.17 17.35 -17.21
CA LEU A 264 -1.50 17.58 -15.94
C LEU A 264 0.02 17.59 -16.12
N ALA A 265 0.68 18.61 -15.56
CA ALA A 265 2.13 18.69 -15.52
C ALA A 265 2.67 17.80 -14.40
N LEU A 266 3.06 16.57 -14.74
CA LEU A 266 3.63 15.62 -13.78
C LEU A 266 5.16 15.78 -13.66
N SER A 267 5.66 15.76 -12.43
CA SER A 267 7.08 15.68 -12.07
C SER A 267 7.53 14.23 -11.84
N ASP A 268 8.83 14.01 -11.66
CA ASP A 268 9.37 12.71 -11.25
C ASP A 268 8.86 12.27 -9.87
N THR A 269 8.53 13.22 -9.00
CA THR A 269 7.89 12.92 -7.71
C THR A 269 6.48 12.37 -7.91
N ASP A 270 5.71 12.92 -8.85
CA ASP A 270 4.37 12.42 -9.15
C ASP A 270 4.42 11.00 -9.72
N PHE A 271 5.39 10.70 -10.59
CA PHE A 271 5.61 9.34 -11.09
C PHE A 271 5.95 8.35 -9.96
N ARG A 272 6.75 8.76 -8.98
CA ARG A 272 7.03 7.94 -7.80
C ARG A 272 5.80 7.75 -6.92
N ILE A 273 4.99 8.78 -6.70
CA ILE A 273 3.72 8.70 -5.96
C ILE A 273 2.74 7.74 -6.65
N ASN A 274 2.76 7.71 -7.99
CA ASN A 274 1.97 6.77 -8.78
C ASN A 274 2.60 5.36 -8.86
N HIS A 275 3.78 5.14 -8.28
CA HIS A 275 4.53 3.89 -8.32
C HIS A 275 4.87 3.40 -9.73
N VAL A 276 5.33 4.32 -10.57
CA VAL A 276 6.09 3.96 -11.78
C VAL A 276 7.39 3.28 -11.33
N ALA A 277 7.65 2.06 -11.82
CA ALA A 277 8.63 1.15 -11.20
C ALA A 277 9.93 0.96 -11.98
N THR A 278 9.91 1.12 -13.31
CA THR A 278 11.09 0.83 -14.17
C THR A 278 11.47 2.02 -15.05
N GLN A 279 12.73 2.01 -15.53
CA GLN A 279 13.22 3.03 -16.47
C GLN A 279 12.49 2.99 -17.80
N ASP A 280 12.07 1.81 -18.27
CA ASP A 280 11.30 1.69 -19.51
C ASP A 280 9.89 2.30 -19.35
N GLN A 281 9.28 2.16 -18.18
CA GLN A 281 8.00 2.81 -17.87
C GLN A 281 8.12 4.34 -17.79
N LEU A 282 9.21 4.86 -17.23
CA LEU A 282 9.49 6.30 -17.27
C LEU A 282 9.74 6.80 -18.71
N ARG A 283 10.44 6.01 -19.52
CA ARG A 283 10.73 6.35 -20.92
C ARG A 283 9.45 6.51 -21.72
N VAL A 284 8.53 5.55 -21.66
CA VAL A 284 7.27 5.65 -22.43
C VAL A 284 6.41 6.84 -21.99
N LEU A 285 6.42 7.22 -20.71
CA LEU A 285 5.72 8.42 -20.24
C LEU A 285 6.35 9.72 -20.76
N ASN A 286 7.67 9.77 -20.87
CA ASN A 286 8.38 10.89 -21.47
C ASN A 286 8.16 10.97 -22.99
N ASP A 287 8.11 9.82 -23.67
CA ASP A 287 7.77 9.75 -25.10
C ASP A 287 6.34 10.24 -25.35
N LEU A 288 5.39 9.82 -24.49
CA LEU A 288 4.01 10.32 -24.51
C LEU A 288 3.95 11.83 -24.28
N ARG A 289 4.64 12.34 -23.26
CA ARG A 289 4.70 13.78 -22.95
C ARG A 289 5.23 14.58 -24.16
N THR A 290 6.24 14.06 -24.85
CA THR A 290 6.81 14.69 -26.05
C THR A 290 5.80 14.71 -27.20
N HIS A 291 5.13 13.58 -27.45
CA HIS A 291 4.05 13.49 -28.45
C HIS A 291 2.93 14.49 -28.18
N LEU A 292 2.46 14.61 -26.93
CA LEU A 292 1.37 15.50 -26.58
C LEU A 292 1.73 16.99 -26.74
N ARG A 293 2.99 17.38 -26.50
CA ARG A 293 3.44 18.76 -26.72
C ARG A 293 3.43 19.15 -28.20
N GLN A 294 3.77 18.22 -29.09
CA GLN A 294 3.75 18.45 -30.54
C GLN A 294 2.33 18.59 -31.11
N TRP A 295 1.31 18.08 -30.41
CA TRP A 295 -0.08 18.18 -30.83
C TRP A 295 -0.76 19.49 -30.43
N VAL A 296 -0.18 20.22 -29.46
CA VAL A 296 -0.73 21.49 -28.93
C VAL A 296 -0.02 22.71 -29.52
N SER A 297 1.13 22.51 -30.19
CA SER A 297 1.88 23.52 -30.96
C SER A 297 1.42 23.60 -32.41
#